data_AF-A0A6L8EVL7-F1
#
_entry.id   AF-A0A6L8EVL7-F1
#
_cell.length_a   1.000
_cell.length_b   1.000
_cell.length_c   1.000
_cell.angle_alpha   90.00
_cell.angle_beta   90.00
_cell.angle_gamma   90.00
#
_symmetry.space_group_name_H-M   'P 1'
#
loop_
_entity.id
_entity.type
_entity.pdbx_description
1 polymer ?
#
loop_
_entity_poly.entity_id
_entity_poly.type
_entity_poly.pdbx_seq_one_letter_code
_entity_poly.pdbx_strand_id
1 'polypeptide(L)'
;MNNSASLEVHAHWDPIADATYNLHKDSPENIVLFDLSPNEPVREYKGNAFNAFLPASTVAVGDVWELDMDSVIPFLSQFHLGATGKLRHGQKGAFACLRALSPDYADITFRIHAEFTLATRPNPDWKPGSDRRRQVDLARFIPSQYAGRLLINLKTGVICDFSLALPPRNSNVDINDFEYADMVFVPRMELLATPTQTSDDIKWKDVITPEAARRRLELKFYKFAEIDWLPLEDAVKKAEATQRPIHAVLTWGPLVDESC
;
A
#
# COMPACT_ATOMS: atom_id res chain seq x y z
N MET A 1 23.06 -3.93 -11.22
CA MET A 1 23.99 -2.80 -11.06
C MET A 1 24.52 -2.82 -9.62
N ASN A 2 25.84 -2.79 -9.40
CA ASN A 2 26.42 -2.75 -8.06
C ASN A 2 26.39 -1.30 -7.56
N ASN A 3 25.37 -0.94 -6.78
CA ASN A 3 25.29 0.36 -6.13
C ASN A 3 25.75 0.22 -4.66
N SER A 4 26.81 0.95 -4.29
CA SER A 4 27.38 0.96 -2.93
C SER A 4 26.87 2.11 -2.06
N ALA A 5 26.13 3.07 -2.62
CA ALA A 5 25.56 4.15 -1.84
C ALA A 5 24.38 3.61 -1.01
N SER A 6 24.41 3.91 0.28
CA SER A 6 23.31 3.65 1.20
C SER A 6 22.38 4.84 1.27
N LEU A 7 21.14 4.58 1.66
CA LEU A 7 20.11 5.57 1.86
C LEU A 7 19.51 5.38 3.25
N GLU A 8 19.54 6.43 4.07
CA GLU A 8 18.86 6.46 5.35
C GLU A 8 17.36 6.70 5.11
N VAL A 9 16.53 5.88 5.73
CA VAL A 9 15.07 5.91 5.63
C VAL A 9 14.48 6.03 7.04
N HIS A 10 13.68 7.06 7.25
CA HIS A 10 13.01 7.36 8.51
C HIS A 10 11.58 6.82 8.48
N ALA A 11 11.19 6.11 9.53
CA ALA A 11 9.83 5.65 9.73
C ALA A 11 9.08 6.56 10.71
N HIS A 12 7.88 6.94 10.33
CA HIS A 12 6.93 7.65 11.17
C HIS A 12 5.64 6.83 11.28
N TRP A 13 5.09 6.75 12.48
CA TRP A 13 3.81 6.09 12.76
C TRP A 13 3.17 6.82 13.93
N ASP A 14 2.14 7.62 13.63
CA ASP A 14 1.38 8.36 14.63
C ASP A 14 0.38 7.44 15.35
N PRO A 15 0.00 7.74 16.60
CA PRO A 15 -1.07 7.01 17.28
C PRO A 15 -2.40 7.09 16.52
N ILE A 16 -3.28 6.10 16.78
CA ILE A 16 -4.66 6.11 16.28
C ILE A 16 -5.38 7.36 16.80
N ALA A 17 -5.84 8.21 15.88
CA ALA A 17 -6.47 9.49 16.19
C ALA A 17 -8.00 9.40 16.23
N ASP A 18 -8.59 8.51 15.42
CA ASP A 18 -10.04 8.30 15.36
C ASP A 18 -10.37 6.82 15.12
N ALA A 19 -11.54 6.39 15.56
CA ALA A 19 -12.00 5.00 15.47
C ALA A 19 -13.53 4.92 15.53
N THR A 20 -14.11 3.94 14.82
CA THR A 20 -15.57 3.75 14.78
C THR A 20 -16.10 3.21 16.10
N TYR A 21 -15.43 2.21 16.67
CA TYR A 21 -15.85 1.52 17.89
C TYR A 21 -14.90 1.73 19.07
N ASN A 22 -13.79 2.44 18.88
CA ASN A 22 -12.73 2.64 19.88
C ASN A 22 -12.14 1.34 20.41
N LEU A 23 -12.07 0.29 19.58
CA LEU A 23 -11.58 -1.03 19.97
C LEU A 23 -10.16 -0.98 20.56
N HIS A 24 -9.30 -0.13 19.99
CA HIS A 24 -7.94 0.15 20.46
C HIS A 24 -7.84 0.70 21.89
N LYS A 25 -8.95 1.08 22.51
CA LYS A 25 -9.05 1.63 23.87
C LYS A 25 -10.04 0.86 24.76
N ASP A 26 -10.69 -0.19 24.25
CA ASP A 26 -11.80 -0.85 24.92
C ASP A 26 -11.38 -1.68 26.14
N SER A 27 -10.14 -2.17 26.15
CA SER A 27 -9.56 -2.92 27.28
C SER A 27 -8.08 -2.59 27.51
N PRO A 28 -7.52 -2.89 28.70
CA PRO A 28 -6.08 -2.77 28.94
C PRO A 28 -5.23 -3.59 27.97
N GLU A 29 -5.70 -4.77 27.55
CA GLU A 29 -4.99 -5.58 26.55
C GLU A 29 -4.98 -4.89 25.19
N ASN A 30 -6.10 -4.31 24.76
CA ASN A 30 -6.20 -3.62 23.47
C ASN A 30 -5.35 -2.33 23.46
N ILE A 31 -5.30 -1.59 24.57
CA ILE A 31 -4.42 -0.41 24.70
C ILE A 31 -2.97 -0.80 24.44
N VAL A 32 -2.49 -1.89 25.06
CA VAL A 32 -1.10 -2.35 24.87
C VAL A 32 -0.88 -2.88 23.46
N LEU A 33 -1.86 -3.61 22.92
CA LEU A 33 -1.76 -4.25 21.60
C LEU A 33 -1.70 -3.24 20.45
N PHE A 34 -2.38 -2.10 20.60
CA PHE A 34 -2.48 -1.06 19.58
C PHE A 34 -1.68 0.22 19.91
N ASP A 35 -0.86 0.22 20.97
CA ASP A 35 0.17 1.24 21.23
C ASP A 35 1.38 1.02 20.29
N LEU A 36 1.14 1.29 19.00
CA LEU A 36 2.06 0.97 17.92
C LEU A 36 3.00 2.13 17.63
N SER A 37 4.25 1.79 17.34
CA SER A 37 5.29 2.69 16.89
C SER A 37 6.22 1.96 15.92
N PRO A 38 7.07 2.65 15.14
CA PRO A 38 7.98 1.98 14.23
C PRO A 38 8.96 1.07 14.98
N ASN A 39 9.08 -0.18 14.54
CA ASN A 39 10.08 -1.13 15.03
C ASN A 39 11.51 -0.60 14.88
N GLU A 40 11.80 0.07 13.76
CA GLU A 40 13.08 0.74 13.49
C GLU A 40 12.83 2.17 12.99
N PRO A 41 12.83 3.19 13.87
CA PRO A 41 12.54 4.58 13.47
C PRO A 41 13.47 5.13 12.39
N VAL A 42 14.70 4.63 12.31
CA VAL A 42 15.67 4.97 11.27
C VAL A 42 16.38 3.69 10.84
N ARG A 43 16.48 3.47 9.53
CA ARG A 43 17.21 2.32 8.98
C ARG A 43 17.97 2.71 7.71
N GLU A 44 19.18 2.21 7.62
CA GLU A 44 20.04 2.38 6.44
C GLU A 44 19.83 1.22 5.46
N TYR A 45 19.45 1.52 4.23
CA TYR A 45 19.30 0.55 3.15
C TYR A 45 20.41 0.70 2.13
N LYS A 46 21.06 -0.41 1.78
CA LYS A 46 22.00 -0.42 0.65
C LYS A 46 21.24 -0.23 -0.65
N GLY A 47 21.85 0.43 -1.64
CA GLY A 47 21.22 0.67 -2.95
C GLY A 47 20.64 -0.57 -3.63
N ASN A 48 21.25 -1.75 -3.44
CA ASN A 48 20.74 -3.01 -3.99
C ASN A 48 19.44 -3.51 -3.33
N ALA A 49 19.09 -3.05 -2.14
CA ALA A 49 17.81 -3.38 -1.51
C ALA A 49 16.63 -2.84 -2.33
N PHE A 50 16.81 -1.71 -3.00
CA PHE A 50 15.78 -1.07 -3.84
C PHE A 50 15.55 -1.78 -5.17
N ASN A 51 16.33 -2.80 -5.51
CA ASN A 51 16.02 -3.70 -6.62
C ASN A 51 14.64 -4.35 -6.44
N ALA A 52 14.12 -4.43 -5.20
CA ALA A 52 12.76 -4.87 -4.88
C ALA A 52 11.66 -4.11 -5.65
N PHE A 53 11.93 -2.88 -6.11
CA PHE A 53 10.96 -2.03 -6.81
C PHE A 53 11.25 -1.90 -8.32
N LEU A 54 12.37 -2.45 -8.80
CA LEU A 54 12.78 -2.33 -10.20
C LEU A 54 12.19 -3.46 -11.05
N PRO A 55 11.92 -3.21 -12.35
CA PRO A 55 11.42 -4.25 -13.24
C PRO A 55 12.52 -5.27 -13.59
N ALA A 56 12.13 -6.52 -13.81
CA ALA A 56 13.07 -7.58 -14.22
C ALA A 56 13.58 -7.43 -15.67
N SER A 57 12.87 -6.65 -16.49
CA SER A 57 13.19 -6.37 -17.88
C SER A 57 13.00 -4.90 -18.21
N THR A 58 13.39 -4.49 -19.41
CA THR A 58 13.07 -3.14 -19.91
C THR A 58 11.56 -2.94 -19.97
N VAL A 59 11.12 -1.74 -19.58
CA VAL A 59 9.72 -1.32 -19.55
C VAL A 59 9.59 0.09 -20.14
N ALA A 60 8.43 0.40 -20.71
CA ALA A 60 8.06 1.72 -21.19
C ALA A 60 7.28 2.51 -20.13
N VAL A 61 7.19 3.83 -20.30
CA VAL A 61 6.38 4.68 -19.41
C VAL A 61 4.92 4.22 -19.46
N GLY A 62 4.34 3.98 -18.27
CA GLY A 62 3.00 3.42 -18.09
C GLY A 62 2.95 1.90 -17.99
N ASP A 63 4.03 1.19 -18.23
CA ASP A 63 4.07 -0.25 -17.96
C ASP A 63 4.00 -0.50 -16.45
N VAL A 64 3.32 -1.60 -16.11
CA VAL A 64 3.09 -2.04 -14.73
C VAL A 64 3.62 -3.46 -14.55
N TRP A 65 4.40 -3.69 -13.50
CA TRP A 65 4.93 -5.01 -13.14
C TRP A 65 4.60 -5.36 -11.70
N GLU A 66 4.60 -6.65 -11.41
CA GLU A 66 4.45 -7.18 -10.05
C GLU A 66 5.78 -7.05 -9.29
N LEU A 67 5.69 -6.69 -8.02
CA LEU A 67 6.82 -6.66 -7.10
C LEU A 67 6.87 -7.97 -6.31
N ASP A 68 8.07 -8.48 -6.11
CA ASP A 68 8.28 -9.61 -5.21
C ASP A 68 8.04 -9.18 -3.77
N MET A 69 6.95 -9.69 -3.18
CA MET A 69 6.55 -9.33 -1.82
C MET A 69 7.62 -9.71 -0.79
N ASP A 70 8.34 -10.82 -0.97
CA ASP A 70 9.40 -11.23 -0.04
C ASP A 70 10.58 -10.23 -0.04
N SER A 71 10.79 -9.54 -1.17
CA SER A 71 11.77 -8.46 -1.31
C SER A 71 11.26 -7.11 -0.77
N VAL A 72 9.95 -6.91 -0.67
CA VAL A 72 9.31 -5.69 -0.13
C VAL A 72 9.13 -5.74 1.39
N ILE A 73 8.85 -6.92 1.95
CA ILE A 73 8.66 -7.16 3.40
C ILE A 73 9.75 -6.50 4.27
N PRO A 74 11.06 -6.56 3.93
CA PRO A 74 12.10 -5.93 4.74
C PRO A 74 11.91 -4.42 4.96
N PHE A 75 11.27 -3.70 4.03
CA PHE A 75 10.91 -2.29 4.19
C PHE A 75 9.72 -2.13 5.13
N LEU A 76 8.68 -2.95 4.97
CA LEU A 76 7.50 -2.93 5.84
C LEU A 76 7.82 -3.35 7.29
N SER A 77 8.81 -4.22 7.48
CA SER A 77 9.30 -4.62 8.81
C SER A 77 9.93 -3.49 9.60
N GLN A 78 10.29 -2.38 8.94
CA GLN A 78 10.69 -1.15 9.62
C GLN A 78 9.55 -0.56 10.45
N PHE A 79 8.29 -0.73 10.01
CA PHE A 79 7.12 -0.41 10.82
C PHE A 79 6.88 -1.45 11.90
N HIS A 80 6.77 -2.75 11.54
CA HIS A 80 6.47 -3.81 12.50
C HIS A 80 6.99 -5.17 12.01
N LEU A 81 7.59 -5.96 12.89
CA LEU A 81 8.14 -7.29 12.55
C LEU A 81 7.09 -8.28 12.02
N GLY A 82 5.82 -8.07 12.37
CA GLY A 82 4.68 -8.86 11.90
C GLY A 82 4.22 -8.57 10.46
N ALA A 83 4.98 -7.79 9.68
CA ALA A 83 4.64 -7.46 8.29
C ALA A 83 4.47 -8.71 7.41
N THR A 84 3.38 -8.74 6.65
CA THR A 84 3.06 -9.85 5.74
C THR A 84 2.24 -9.37 4.55
N GLY A 85 2.53 -9.89 3.35
CA GLY A 85 1.65 -9.74 2.18
C GLY A 85 0.59 -10.83 2.08
N LYS A 86 0.53 -11.77 3.04
CA LYS A 86 -0.48 -12.84 3.09
C LYS A 86 -1.75 -12.33 3.74
N LEU A 87 -2.50 -11.52 3.01
CA LEU A 87 -3.74 -10.95 3.53
C LEU A 87 -4.81 -12.00 3.78
N ARG A 88 -5.61 -11.82 4.84
CA ARG A 88 -6.80 -12.65 5.07
C ARG A 88 -7.96 -12.24 4.16
N HIS A 89 -8.12 -10.93 3.94
CA HIS A 89 -9.17 -10.30 3.16
C HIS A 89 -8.56 -9.30 2.17
N GLY A 90 -9.35 -8.84 1.20
CA GLY A 90 -8.88 -7.86 0.21
C GLY A 90 -8.04 -8.43 -0.94
N GLN A 91 -7.68 -7.53 -1.86
CA GLN A 91 -6.84 -7.85 -3.01
C GLN A 91 -5.39 -7.95 -2.56
N LYS A 92 -4.64 -8.93 -3.08
CA LYS A 92 -3.26 -9.20 -2.67
C LYS A 92 -2.28 -8.68 -3.70
N GLY A 93 -1.07 -8.40 -3.23
CA GLY A 93 0.09 -8.16 -4.08
C GLY A 93 0.67 -6.77 -3.93
N ALA A 94 1.73 -6.55 -4.70
CA ALA A 94 2.41 -5.29 -4.81
C ALA A 94 2.74 -5.07 -6.28
N PHE A 95 2.48 -3.87 -6.79
CA PHE A 95 2.74 -3.54 -8.19
C PHE A 95 3.43 -2.18 -8.28
N ALA A 96 4.28 -2.03 -9.29
CA ALA A 96 4.95 -0.78 -9.62
C ALA A 96 4.63 -0.37 -11.06
N CYS A 97 4.68 0.93 -11.31
CA CYS A 97 4.43 1.57 -12.58
C CYS A 97 5.56 2.55 -12.88
N LEU A 98 6.12 2.49 -14.09
CA LEU A 98 7.08 3.49 -14.56
C LEU A 98 6.29 4.76 -14.90
N ARG A 99 6.40 5.81 -14.08
CA ARG A 99 5.65 7.07 -14.24
C ARG A 99 6.34 8.02 -15.21
N ALA A 100 7.66 8.14 -15.13
CA ALA A 100 8.43 9.01 -16.00
C ALA A 100 9.82 8.44 -16.27
N LEU A 101 10.35 8.75 -17.46
CA LEU A 101 11.65 8.31 -17.90
C LEU A 101 12.38 9.46 -18.61
N SER A 102 13.65 9.61 -18.29
CA SER A 102 14.62 10.45 -19.02
C SER A 102 15.85 9.60 -19.36
N PRO A 103 16.83 10.12 -20.12
CA PRO A 103 18.07 9.38 -20.36
C PRO A 103 18.82 8.98 -19.08
N ASP A 104 18.62 9.74 -17.99
CA ASP A 104 19.45 9.65 -16.79
C ASP A 104 18.66 9.22 -15.55
N TYR A 105 17.33 9.30 -15.58
CA TYR A 105 16.47 9.06 -14.42
C TYR A 105 15.23 8.27 -14.77
N ALA A 106 14.78 7.45 -13.84
CA ALA A 106 13.46 6.83 -13.85
C ALA A 106 12.72 7.17 -12.56
N ASP A 107 11.43 7.51 -12.70
CA ASP A 107 10.51 7.75 -11.60
C ASP A 107 9.45 6.65 -11.58
N ILE A 108 9.50 5.86 -10.52
CA ILE A 108 8.68 4.67 -10.33
C ILE A 108 7.72 4.94 -9.19
N THR A 109 6.44 4.66 -9.42
CA THR A 109 5.40 4.70 -8.37
C THR A 109 4.93 3.29 -8.12
N PHE A 110 4.54 2.98 -6.89
CA PHE A 110 4.10 1.64 -6.53
C PHE A 110 3.00 1.65 -5.48
N ARG A 111 2.30 0.52 -5.41
CA ARG A 111 1.23 0.27 -4.45
C ARG A 111 1.40 -1.11 -3.85
N ILE A 112 1.31 -1.21 -2.53
CA ILE A 112 1.57 -2.44 -1.77
C ILE A 112 0.41 -2.73 -0.83
N HIS A 113 -0.10 -3.96 -0.91
CA HIS A 113 -1.13 -4.47 -0.03
C HIS A 113 -0.48 -5.42 0.98
N ALA A 114 -0.45 -5.01 2.25
CA ALA A 114 0.16 -5.76 3.34
C ALA A 114 -0.60 -5.51 4.66
N GLU A 115 -0.45 -6.42 5.61
CA GLU A 115 -0.99 -6.30 6.97
C GLU A 115 0.13 -6.61 8.00
N PHE A 116 -0.11 -6.26 9.26
CA PHE A 116 0.75 -6.64 10.38
C PHE A 116 0.00 -7.61 11.29
N THR A 117 0.61 -8.77 11.55
CA THR A 117 0.21 -9.63 12.68
C THR A 117 0.80 -9.05 13.97
N LEU A 118 -0.06 -8.61 14.88
CA LEU A 118 0.34 -8.02 16.16
C LEU A 118 0.49 -9.10 17.24
N ALA A 119 -0.46 -10.03 17.30
CA ALA A 119 -0.45 -11.13 18.25
C ALA A 119 -1.19 -12.35 17.69
N THR A 120 -0.93 -13.52 18.28
CA THR A 120 -1.62 -14.77 17.95
C THR A 120 -2.07 -15.47 19.22
N ARG A 121 -3.25 -16.10 19.20
CA ARG A 121 -3.71 -16.98 20.28
C ARG A 121 -4.30 -18.27 19.72
N PRO A 122 -4.31 -19.39 20.46
CA PRO A 122 -5.04 -20.58 20.03
C PRO A 122 -6.53 -20.27 19.83
N ASN A 123 -7.11 -20.74 18.74
CA ASN A 123 -8.54 -20.62 18.51
C ASN A 123 -9.29 -21.65 19.40
N PRO A 124 -10.18 -21.22 20.31
CA PRO A 124 -10.85 -22.11 21.26
C PRO A 124 -11.87 -23.05 20.60
N ASP A 125 -12.40 -22.67 19.43
CA ASP A 125 -13.40 -23.43 18.67
C ASP A 125 -12.77 -24.43 17.69
N TRP A 126 -11.44 -24.41 17.54
CA TRP A 126 -10.75 -25.30 16.62
C TRP A 126 -10.78 -26.75 17.11
N LYS A 127 -11.24 -27.66 16.25
CA LYS A 127 -11.25 -29.11 16.51
C LYS A 127 -10.30 -29.84 15.56
N PRO A 128 -9.64 -30.93 15.99
CA PRO A 128 -8.87 -31.80 15.09
C PRO A 128 -9.70 -32.21 13.87
N GLY A 129 -9.16 -31.98 12.66
CA GLY A 129 -9.87 -32.19 11.40
C GLY A 129 -10.53 -30.93 10.80
N SER A 130 -10.60 -29.83 11.55
CA SER A 130 -11.01 -28.51 11.04
C SER A 130 -9.91 -27.89 10.17
N ASP A 131 -10.26 -26.82 9.42
CA ASP A 131 -9.28 -26.05 8.63
C ASP A 131 -8.11 -25.63 9.54
N ARG A 132 -6.90 -26.08 9.20
CA ARG A 132 -5.68 -25.76 9.96
C ARG A 132 -5.39 -24.26 10.00
N ARG A 133 -5.90 -23.48 9.05
CA ARG A 133 -5.78 -22.02 9.03
C ARG A 133 -6.57 -21.33 10.14
N ARG A 134 -7.51 -22.03 10.78
CA ARG A 134 -8.30 -21.54 11.92
C ARG A 134 -7.76 -22.02 13.26
N GLN A 135 -6.58 -22.63 13.30
CA GLN A 135 -6.01 -23.13 14.56
C GLN A 135 -5.60 -21.99 15.50
N VAL A 136 -5.28 -20.81 14.95
CA VAL A 136 -4.91 -19.61 15.69
C VAL A 136 -5.78 -18.44 15.24
N ASP A 137 -6.16 -17.61 16.20
CA ASP A 137 -6.70 -16.29 15.93
C ASP A 137 -5.57 -15.27 15.93
N LEU A 138 -5.73 -14.24 15.11
CA LEU A 138 -4.71 -13.20 14.89
C LEU A 138 -5.29 -11.85 15.28
N ALA A 139 -4.59 -11.12 16.13
CA ALA A 139 -4.78 -9.68 16.21
C ALA A 139 -3.98 -8.99 15.12
N ARG A 140 -4.60 -8.08 14.39
CA ARG A 140 -4.06 -7.53 13.14
C ARG A 140 -4.25 -6.03 13.06
N PHE A 141 -3.29 -5.40 12.39
CA PHE A 141 -3.37 -4.03 11.89
C PHE A 141 -3.29 -4.11 10.38
N ILE A 142 -4.32 -3.61 9.69
CA ILE A 142 -4.58 -3.86 8.27
C ILE A 142 -4.71 -2.50 7.58
N PRO A 143 -3.60 -1.93 7.10
CA PRO A 143 -3.65 -0.67 6.39
C PRO A 143 -4.38 -0.78 5.05
N SER A 144 -5.10 0.30 4.70
CA SER A 144 -5.86 0.49 3.45
C SER A 144 -5.01 0.57 2.17
N GLN A 145 -3.74 0.13 2.25
CA GLN A 145 -2.72 -0.03 1.20
C GLN A 145 -1.75 1.13 1.11
N TYR A 146 -0.47 0.80 1.02
CA TYR A 146 0.58 1.79 0.90
C TYR A 146 0.70 2.29 -0.54
N ALA A 147 0.97 3.57 -0.69
CA ALA A 147 1.44 4.19 -1.92
C ALA A 147 2.90 4.62 -1.73
N GLY A 148 3.71 4.50 -2.76
CA GLY A 148 5.10 4.94 -2.67
C GLY A 148 5.71 5.31 -4.00
N ARG A 149 6.94 5.82 -3.91
CA ARG A 149 7.72 6.36 -5.01
C ARG A 149 9.19 6.04 -4.85
N LEU A 150 9.86 5.77 -5.96
CA LEU A 150 11.30 5.61 -6.06
C LEU A 150 11.82 6.44 -7.24
N LEU A 151 12.77 7.34 -6.97
CA LEU A 151 13.53 8.04 -8.00
C LEU A 151 14.93 7.45 -8.06
N ILE A 152 15.36 7.01 -9.25
CA ILE A 152 16.68 6.40 -9.46
C ILE A 152 17.43 7.10 -10.58
N ASN A 153 18.73 7.35 -10.39
CA ASN A 153 19.65 7.71 -11.45
C ASN A 153 20.09 6.44 -12.18
N LEU A 154 19.75 6.32 -13.46
CA LEU A 154 20.00 5.14 -14.30
C LEU A 154 21.47 4.97 -14.68
N LYS A 155 22.27 6.05 -14.67
CA LYS A 155 23.70 6.00 -14.99
C LYS A 155 24.51 5.44 -13.83
N THR A 156 24.18 5.85 -12.61
CA THR A 156 24.93 5.49 -11.40
C THR A 156 24.28 4.37 -10.60
N GLY A 157 22.99 4.11 -10.81
CA GLY A 157 22.16 3.24 -9.99
C GLY A 157 21.79 3.82 -8.62
N VAL A 158 22.17 5.08 -8.34
CA VAL A 158 21.91 5.75 -7.06
C VAL A 158 20.42 6.04 -6.89
N ILE A 159 19.88 5.68 -5.73
CA ILE A 159 18.53 6.06 -5.32
C ILE A 159 18.57 7.50 -4.85
N CYS A 160 17.77 8.34 -5.50
CA CYS A 160 17.73 9.77 -5.28
C CYS A 160 16.64 10.19 -4.29
N ASP A 161 15.53 9.46 -4.28
CA ASP A 161 14.38 9.71 -3.43
C ASP A 161 13.60 8.40 -3.23
N PHE A 162 13.03 8.23 -2.04
CA PHE A 162 12.20 7.09 -1.69
C PHE A 162 11.13 7.51 -0.68
N SER A 163 9.88 7.11 -0.95
CA SER A 163 8.78 7.24 -0.01
C SER A 163 7.82 6.05 -0.08
N LEU A 164 7.21 5.72 1.05
CA LEU A 164 6.15 4.73 1.19
C LEU A 164 5.22 5.21 2.30
N ALA A 165 3.95 5.47 2.03
CA ALA A 165 3.03 6.04 3.02
C ALA A 165 1.64 5.45 2.91
N LEU A 166 0.88 5.52 4.01
CA LEU A 166 -0.57 5.40 3.94
C LEU A 166 -1.17 6.62 3.23
N PRO A 167 -2.08 6.42 2.27
CA PRO A 167 -2.74 7.53 1.62
C PRO A 167 -3.63 8.30 2.62
N PRO A 168 -3.77 9.62 2.46
CA PRO A 168 -4.60 10.43 3.34
C PRO A 168 -6.08 10.14 3.09
N ARG A 169 -6.75 9.47 4.04
CA ARG A 169 -8.17 9.10 3.98
C ARG A 169 -8.79 9.19 5.37
N ASN A 170 -10.12 9.33 5.44
CA ASN A 170 -10.86 9.50 6.71
C ASN A 170 -10.72 8.28 7.66
N SER A 171 -10.71 7.07 7.11
CA SER A 171 -10.26 5.86 7.78
C SER A 171 -9.29 5.18 6.81
N ASN A 172 -8.14 4.76 7.31
CA ASN A 172 -7.06 4.24 6.47
C ASN A 172 -6.46 2.95 7.00
N VAL A 173 -7.06 2.36 8.04
CA VAL A 173 -6.61 1.13 8.69
C VAL A 173 -7.82 0.40 9.27
N ASP A 174 -7.90 -0.91 9.10
CA ASP A 174 -8.69 -1.76 9.98
C ASP A 174 -7.81 -2.38 11.05
N ILE A 175 -8.40 -2.56 12.21
CA ILE A 175 -7.82 -3.35 13.27
C ILE A 175 -8.73 -4.50 13.62
N ASN A 176 -8.14 -5.60 14.06
CA ASN A 176 -8.88 -6.75 14.56
C ASN A 176 -8.21 -7.25 15.83
N ASP A 177 -8.98 -7.45 16.89
CA ASP A 177 -8.53 -8.02 18.16
C ASP A 177 -8.97 -9.48 18.28
N PHE A 178 -8.54 -10.30 17.32
CA PHE A 178 -8.97 -11.69 17.15
C PHE A 178 -10.41 -11.81 16.63
N GLU A 179 -11.41 -11.35 17.40
CA GLU A 179 -12.84 -11.55 17.12
C GLU A 179 -13.55 -10.30 16.63
N TYR A 180 -13.20 -9.11 17.12
CA TYR A 180 -13.85 -7.86 16.74
C TYR A 180 -13.01 -7.11 15.72
N ALA A 181 -13.67 -6.29 14.92
CA ALA A 181 -13.04 -5.45 13.92
C ALA A 181 -13.46 -3.99 14.16
N ASP A 182 -12.55 -3.07 13.88
CA ASP A 182 -12.80 -1.64 13.96
C ASP A 182 -12.06 -0.94 12.81
N MET A 183 -12.65 0.14 12.31
CA MET A 183 -12.05 1.01 11.32
C MET A 183 -11.47 2.22 12.02
N VAL A 184 -10.19 2.48 11.78
CA VAL A 184 -9.44 3.53 12.47
C VAL A 184 -8.73 4.46 11.50
N PHE A 185 -8.34 5.61 12.03
CA PHE A 185 -7.56 6.61 11.33
C PHE A 185 -6.20 6.79 12.01
N VAL A 186 -5.15 6.58 11.24
CA VAL A 186 -3.78 6.91 11.62
C VAL A 186 -3.33 8.11 10.79
N PRO A 187 -3.08 9.29 11.41
CA PRO A 187 -2.77 10.52 10.69
C PRO A 187 -1.54 10.43 9.80
N ARG A 188 -0.51 9.74 10.28
CA ARG A 188 0.76 9.59 9.58
C ARG A 188 1.31 8.19 9.78
N MET A 189 1.57 7.51 8.68
CA MET A 189 2.34 6.27 8.69
C MET A 189 3.13 6.18 7.39
N GLU A 190 4.44 6.40 7.47
CA GLU A 190 5.28 6.55 6.29
C GLU A 190 6.76 6.22 6.53
N LEU A 191 7.42 5.79 5.45
CA LEU A 191 8.87 5.70 5.32
C LEU A 191 9.31 6.81 4.36
N LEU A 192 10.28 7.62 4.77
CA LEU A 192 10.81 8.71 3.97
C LEU A 192 12.35 8.68 3.97
N ALA A 193 12.94 8.77 2.79
CA ALA A 193 14.35 9.13 2.65
C ALA A 193 14.52 10.65 2.54
N THR A 194 15.69 11.16 2.88
CA THR A 194 16.06 12.55 2.52
C THR A 194 16.39 12.61 1.03
N PRO A 195 15.65 13.37 0.20
CA PRO A 195 15.91 13.42 -1.23
C PRO A 195 17.25 14.08 -1.55
N THR A 196 18.07 13.45 -2.39
CA THR A 196 19.29 14.07 -2.93
C THR A 196 19.05 14.75 -4.28
N GLN A 197 17.91 14.46 -4.91
CA GLN A 197 17.47 15.03 -6.18
C GLN A 197 15.94 15.01 -6.20
N THR A 198 15.32 16.10 -6.64
CA THR A 198 13.87 16.18 -6.81
C THR A 198 13.47 15.93 -8.27
N SER A 199 12.23 15.49 -8.49
CA SER A 199 11.71 15.27 -9.85
C SER A 199 11.44 16.53 -10.64
N ASP A 200 11.25 17.65 -9.94
CA ASP A 200 10.83 18.92 -10.54
C ASP A 200 11.98 19.56 -11.33
N ASP A 201 13.21 19.22 -10.96
CA ASP A 201 14.43 19.63 -11.65
C ASP A 201 14.76 18.76 -12.87
N ILE A 202 14.02 17.66 -13.10
CA ILE A 202 14.31 16.68 -14.15
C ILE A 202 13.47 16.97 -15.40
N LYS A 203 14.15 17.09 -16.55
CA LYS A 203 13.51 17.14 -17.86
C LYS A 203 13.15 15.74 -18.34
N TRP A 204 11.89 15.36 -18.15
CA TRP A 204 11.36 14.07 -18.57
C TRP A 204 11.25 13.98 -20.10
N LYS A 205 11.67 12.85 -20.66
CA LYS A 205 11.47 12.55 -22.08
C LYS A 205 10.06 12.03 -22.31
N ASP A 206 9.67 11.05 -21.49
CA ASP A 206 8.38 10.40 -21.51
C ASP A 206 7.79 10.47 -20.09
N VAL A 207 6.52 10.84 -19.95
CA VAL A 207 5.87 11.03 -18.65
C VAL A 207 4.36 10.81 -18.72
N ILE A 208 3.81 10.14 -17.70
CA ILE A 208 2.38 10.14 -17.40
C ILE A 208 2.11 10.90 -16.10
N THR A 209 0.88 11.37 -15.94
CA THR A 209 0.48 12.07 -14.71
C THR A 209 0.47 11.10 -13.52
N PRO A 210 0.63 11.60 -12.28
CA PRO A 210 0.48 10.78 -11.08
C PRO A 210 -0.87 10.04 -11.03
N GLU A 211 -1.95 10.67 -11.47
CA GLU A 211 -3.30 10.09 -11.50
C GLU A 211 -3.37 8.94 -12.51
N ALA A 212 -2.74 9.08 -13.68
CA ALA A 212 -2.67 8.02 -14.68
C ALA A 212 -1.87 6.82 -14.17
N ALA A 213 -0.77 7.04 -13.45
CA ALA A 213 0.00 5.96 -12.83
C ALA A 213 -0.79 5.27 -11.71
N ARG A 214 -1.42 6.05 -10.81
CA ARG A 214 -2.31 5.54 -9.76
C ARG A 214 -3.43 4.69 -10.33
N ARG A 215 -4.05 5.14 -11.42
CA ARG A 215 -5.11 4.43 -12.13
C ARG A 215 -4.63 3.10 -12.71
N ARG A 216 -3.44 3.06 -13.31
CA ARG A 216 -2.84 1.83 -13.84
C ARG A 216 -2.53 0.82 -12.73
N LEU A 217 -2.08 1.28 -11.57
CA LEU A 217 -1.87 0.45 -10.38
C LEU A 217 -3.21 -0.06 -9.83
N GLU A 218 -4.22 0.79 -9.69
CA GLU A 218 -5.58 0.45 -9.24
C GLU A 218 -6.20 -0.68 -10.08
N LEU A 219 -6.05 -0.63 -11.40
CA LEU A 219 -6.56 -1.66 -12.32
C LEU A 219 -5.91 -3.04 -12.14
N LYS A 220 -4.74 -3.13 -11.49
CA LYS A 220 -4.15 -4.44 -11.13
C LYS A 220 -4.85 -5.10 -9.95
N PHE A 221 -5.43 -4.31 -9.07
CA PHE A 221 -6.12 -4.81 -7.88
C PHE A 221 -7.62 -4.96 -8.13
N TYR A 222 -8.23 -4.01 -8.86
CA TYR A 222 -9.69 -3.88 -8.91
C TYR A 222 -10.21 -3.89 -10.35
N LYS A 223 -10.79 -5.02 -10.78
CA LYS A 223 -11.46 -5.10 -12.08
C LYS A 223 -12.65 -4.14 -12.21
N PHE A 224 -13.38 -3.92 -11.11
CA PHE A 224 -14.49 -2.96 -11.12
C PHE A 224 -14.02 -1.53 -11.40
N ALA A 225 -12.72 -1.25 -11.23
CA ALA A 225 -12.18 0.06 -11.55
C ALA A 225 -12.33 0.33 -13.05
N GLU A 226 -12.35 -0.66 -13.94
CA GLU A 226 -12.61 -0.49 -15.39
C GLU A 226 -13.99 0.09 -15.72
N ILE A 227 -14.94 -0.01 -14.78
CA ILE A 227 -16.28 0.55 -14.94
C ILE A 227 -16.18 2.08 -14.92
N ASP A 228 -16.86 2.70 -15.87
CA ASP A 228 -17.02 4.15 -15.92
C ASP A 228 -18.09 4.58 -14.90
N TRP A 229 -17.64 4.83 -13.68
CA TRP A 229 -18.49 5.29 -12.58
C TRP A 229 -18.85 6.76 -12.79
N LEU A 230 -20.10 7.00 -13.14
CA LEU A 230 -20.66 8.33 -13.39
C LEU A 230 -21.70 8.68 -12.33
N PRO A 231 -21.91 9.99 -12.05
CA PRO A 231 -23.12 10.43 -11.37
C PRO A 231 -24.36 9.87 -12.08
N LEU A 232 -25.41 9.58 -11.31
CA LEU A 232 -26.59 8.88 -11.83
C LEU A 232 -27.19 9.61 -13.04
N GLU A 233 -27.31 10.94 -13.00
CA GLU A 233 -27.88 11.70 -14.11
C GLU A 233 -27.04 11.57 -15.39
N ASP A 234 -25.72 11.53 -15.27
CA ASP A 234 -24.82 11.41 -16.42
C ASP A 234 -24.76 9.97 -16.95
N ALA A 235 -24.87 8.98 -16.06
CA ALA A 235 -25.03 7.58 -16.43
C ALA A 235 -26.32 7.36 -17.24
N VAL A 236 -27.44 7.96 -16.83
CA VAL A 236 -28.72 7.90 -17.56
C VAL A 236 -28.60 8.54 -18.94
N LYS A 237 -28.07 9.77 -19.03
CA LYS A 237 -27.85 10.44 -20.33
C LYS A 237 -26.96 9.60 -21.26
N LYS A 238 -25.89 9.02 -20.74
CA LYS A 238 -24.97 8.17 -21.51
C LYS A 238 -25.65 6.87 -21.96
N ALA A 239 -26.46 6.25 -21.10
CA ALA A 239 -27.22 5.05 -21.42
C ALA A 239 -28.21 5.31 -22.56
N GLU A 240 -28.97 6.41 -22.50
CA GLU A 240 -29.90 6.84 -23.55
C GLU A 240 -29.16 7.15 -24.87
N ALA A 241 -28.11 7.95 -24.81
CA ALA A 241 -27.34 8.35 -26.00
C ALA A 241 -26.65 7.17 -26.69
N THR A 242 -26.22 6.16 -25.93
CA THR A 242 -25.53 4.98 -26.47
C THR A 242 -26.44 3.79 -26.73
N GLN A 243 -27.72 3.87 -26.35
CA GLN A 243 -28.67 2.74 -26.37
C GLN A 243 -28.13 1.51 -25.62
N ARG A 244 -27.46 1.74 -24.48
CA ARG A 244 -26.90 0.69 -23.63
C ARG A 244 -27.49 0.74 -22.22
N PRO A 245 -27.76 -0.41 -21.58
CA PRO A 245 -28.30 -0.40 -20.22
C PRO A 245 -27.26 0.07 -19.19
N ILE A 246 -27.75 0.59 -18.07
CA ILE A 246 -26.95 0.78 -16.85
C ILE A 246 -26.74 -0.61 -16.22
N HIS A 247 -25.48 -0.99 -16.00
CA HIS A 247 -25.13 -2.36 -15.55
C HIS A 247 -25.00 -2.48 -14.03
N ALA A 248 -24.65 -1.40 -13.35
CA ALA A 248 -24.46 -1.36 -11.90
C ALA A 248 -24.86 0.02 -11.37
N VAL A 249 -25.44 0.03 -10.17
CA VAL A 249 -25.74 1.25 -9.41
C VAL A 249 -25.19 1.05 -8.01
N LEU A 250 -24.37 1.99 -7.56
CA LEU A 250 -23.89 2.05 -6.19
C LEU A 250 -24.75 3.05 -5.42
N THR A 251 -25.46 2.57 -4.40
CA THR A 251 -26.40 3.40 -3.63
C THR A 251 -25.78 3.94 -2.34
N TRP A 252 -24.78 3.24 -1.77
CA TRP A 252 -24.06 3.68 -0.58
C TRP A 252 -22.65 3.05 -0.54
N GLY A 253 -21.73 3.71 0.19
CA GLY A 253 -20.37 3.23 0.45
C GLY A 253 -19.35 3.69 -0.60
N PRO A 254 -18.07 3.81 -0.23
CA PRO A 254 -17.01 4.04 -1.21
C PRO A 254 -16.78 2.76 -2.03
N LEU A 255 -16.63 2.89 -3.36
CA LEU A 255 -16.21 1.78 -4.24
C LEU A 255 -14.85 1.21 -3.84
N VAL A 256 -14.04 2.08 -3.24
CA VAL A 256 -12.70 1.84 -2.74
C VAL A 256 -12.71 1.80 -1.22
N ASP A 257 -13.70 1.12 -0.63
CA ASP A 257 -13.54 0.62 0.74
C ASP A 257 -12.41 -0.41 0.72
N GLU A 258 -11.23 0.12 0.98
CA GLU A 258 -9.95 -0.55 0.87
C GLU A 258 -9.40 -0.96 2.23
N SER A 259 -10.15 -0.59 3.27
CA SER A 259 -10.24 -1.25 4.56
C SER A 259 -10.97 -2.60 4.40
N CYS A 260 -10.41 -3.70 4.92
CA CYS A 260 -10.96 -5.07 4.86
C CYS A 260 -10.83 -5.81 6.19
#